data_AF-A0A7S0NTZ1-F1
#
_entry.id   AF-A0A7S0NTZ1-F1
#
_cell.length_a   1.000
_cell.length_b   1.000
_cell.length_c   1.000
_cell.angle_alpha   90.00
_cell.angle_beta   90.00
_cell.angle_gamma   90.00
#
_symmetry.space_group_name_H-M   'P 1'
#
loop_
_entity.id
_entity.type
_entity.pdbx_description
1 polymer ?
#
loop_
_entity_poly.entity_id
_entity_poly.type
_entity_poly.pdbx_seq_one_letter_code
_entity_poly.pdbx_strand_id
1 'polypeptide(L)'
;SAAGVGLPAAEAALDGDDGGVVVTAAVRFAEEAGYEPPQGRIRVESSLPEGALQLGEVSTRWMLSEDPEDRKDSLWIWGLFKEPLYPFILFQVPCLGLELPNGGRIPPGLLYVQAEHRRHPTEGVRLGDGKVSYRVAQSLSADLVGLSDFTYNEPIECGTSRFLDTA
;
A
#
# COMPACT_ATOMS: atom_id res chain seq x y z
N SER A 1 -0.08 47.03 3.14
CA SER A 1 1.12 46.20 3.17
C SER A 1 0.65 44.76 3.36
N ALA A 2 0.69 43.97 2.29
CA ALA A 2 0.16 42.61 2.27
C ALA A 2 1.22 41.66 2.84
N ALA A 3 0.89 40.98 3.93
CA ALA A 3 1.70 39.88 4.44
C ALA A 3 1.30 38.61 3.68
N GLY A 4 2.22 38.12 2.84
CA GLY A 4 2.08 36.85 2.14
C GLY A 4 2.06 35.71 3.14
N VAL A 5 0.92 35.02 3.23
CA VAL A 5 0.81 33.73 3.89
C VAL A 5 1.32 32.71 2.90
N GLY A 6 2.51 32.17 3.15
CA GLY A 6 3.06 31.07 2.38
C GLY A 6 2.18 29.84 2.57
N LEU A 7 1.61 29.35 1.46
CA LEU A 7 1.02 28.03 1.38
C LEU A 7 2.11 26.97 1.60
N PRO A 8 1.91 25.93 2.42
CA PRO A 8 2.80 24.77 2.41
C PRO A 8 2.65 24.04 1.07
N ALA A 9 3.79 23.75 0.45
CA ALA A 9 3.90 23.05 -0.82
C ALA A 9 3.34 21.63 -0.71
N ALA A 10 2.04 21.48 -0.97
CA ALA A 10 1.36 20.21 -1.14
C ALA A 10 0.73 20.12 -2.53
N GLU A 11 1.41 20.65 -3.55
CA GLU A 11 1.08 20.44 -4.96
C GLU A 11 2.39 20.39 -5.76
N ALA A 12 3.16 19.32 -5.56
CA ALA A 12 4.05 18.86 -6.61
C ALA A 12 3.30 17.74 -7.34
N ALA A 13 2.61 18.13 -8.41
CA ALA A 13 2.11 17.21 -9.42
C ALA A 13 3.23 16.23 -9.79
N LEU A 14 2.98 14.93 -9.68
CA LEU A 14 3.84 13.87 -10.19
C LEU A 14 3.69 13.81 -11.72
N ASP A 15 4.07 14.89 -12.39
CA ASP A 15 4.13 14.99 -13.84
C ASP A 15 5.62 15.01 -14.23
N GLY A 16 6.13 13.93 -14.82
CA GLY A 16 7.48 13.87 -15.38
C GLY A 16 8.33 12.67 -14.96
N ASP A 17 8.60 11.83 -15.95
CA ASP A 17 9.42 10.61 -15.99
C ASP A 17 10.93 10.83 -15.70
N ASP A 18 11.32 11.38 -14.53
CA ASP A 18 12.75 11.38 -14.12
C ASP A 18 13.03 11.61 -12.60
N GLY A 19 12.21 11.06 -11.70
CA GLY A 19 12.34 11.35 -10.26
C GLY A 19 11.84 10.27 -9.30
N GLY A 20 11.80 9.00 -9.71
CA GLY A 20 11.37 7.89 -8.85
C GLY A 20 12.51 7.32 -7.98
N VAL A 21 12.15 6.69 -6.86
CA VAL A 21 13.07 5.86 -6.07
C VAL A 21 12.66 4.40 -6.19
N VAL A 22 13.62 3.52 -6.46
CA VAL A 22 13.38 2.07 -6.45
C VAL A 22 13.71 1.55 -5.06
N VAL A 23 12.71 0.94 -4.41
CA VAL A 23 12.88 0.21 -3.16
C VAL A 23 12.74 -1.28 -3.44
N THR A 24 13.79 -2.04 -3.16
CA THR A 24 13.79 -3.50 -3.26
C THR A 24 13.73 -4.10 -1.86
N ALA A 25 12.85 -5.06 -1.62
CA ALA A 25 12.71 -5.71 -0.32
C ALA A 25 12.48 -7.21 -0.46
N ALA A 26 13.08 -7.98 0.45
CA ALA A 26 12.72 -9.39 0.64
C ALA A 26 11.59 -9.46 1.67
N VAL A 27 10.43 -9.97 1.27
CA VAL A 27 9.22 -10.02 2.10
C VAL A 27 8.71 -11.45 2.18
N ARG A 28 8.46 -11.92 3.40
CA ARG A 28 7.88 -13.24 3.67
C ARG A 28 6.41 -13.10 4.08
N PHE A 29 5.57 -13.92 3.46
CA PHE A 29 4.14 -14.02 3.75
C PHE A 29 3.88 -15.35 4.46
N ALA A 30 3.36 -15.30 5.69
CA ALA A 30 2.97 -16.48 6.46
C ALA A 30 1.44 -16.53 6.54
N GLU A 31 0.83 -17.58 6.00
CA GLU A 31 -0.63 -17.78 6.02
C GLU A 31 -1.13 -18.20 7.40
N GLU A 32 -2.22 -17.59 7.85
CA GLU A 32 -2.93 -17.96 9.07
C GLU A 32 -4.14 -18.85 8.70
N ALA A 33 -4.23 -20.03 9.33
CA ALA A 33 -5.32 -20.98 9.06
C ALA A 33 -6.66 -20.48 9.63
N GLY A 34 -7.76 -20.85 8.97
CA GLY A 34 -9.12 -20.61 9.46
C GLY A 34 -9.73 -19.25 9.08
N TYR A 35 -9.13 -18.55 8.11
CA TYR A 35 -9.65 -17.30 7.57
C TYR A 35 -10.14 -17.42 6.14
N GLU A 36 -11.22 -16.70 5.85
CA GLU A 36 -11.74 -16.45 4.51
C GLU A 36 -12.08 -14.95 4.39
N PRO A 37 -11.45 -14.20 3.47
CA PRO A 37 -10.41 -14.64 2.54
C PRO A 37 -9.09 -15.04 3.24
N PRO A 38 -8.22 -15.84 2.59
CA PRO A 38 -6.90 -16.17 3.11
C PRO A 38 -6.10 -14.92 3.45
N GLN A 39 -5.45 -14.94 4.60
CA GLN A 39 -4.68 -13.82 5.13
C GLN A 39 -3.59 -14.30 6.08
N GLY A 40 -2.69 -13.41 6.47
CA GLY A 40 -1.73 -13.72 7.51
C GLY A 40 -0.66 -12.66 7.75
N ARG A 41 0.48 -13.08 8.33
CA ARG A 41 1.54 -12.18 8.79
C ARG A 41 2.55 -11.88 7.70
N ILE A 42 3.14 -10.69 7.80
CA ILE A 42 4.18 -10.20 6.90
C ILE A 42 5.46 -10.02 7.71
N ARG A 43 6.59 -10.43 7.13
CA ARG A 43 7.92 -10.12 7.67
C ARG A 43 8.79 -9.52 6.58
N VAL A 44 9.35 -8.34 6.85
CA VAL A 44 10.34 -7.72 5.97
C VAL A 44 11.73 -8.18 6.42
N GLU A 45 12.44 -8.90 5.55
CA GLU A 45 13.74 -9.49 5.85
C GLU A 45 14.89 -8.57 5.49
N SER A 46 14.77 -7.84 4.37
CA SER A 46 15.76 -6.88 3.91
C SER A 46 15.08 -5.76 3.12
N SER A 47 15.77 -4.62 3.02
CA SER A 47 15.33 -3.47 2.25
C SER A 47 16.54 -2.73 1.69
N LEU A 48 16.45 -2.36 0.42
CA LEU A 48 17.40 -1.52 -0.30
C LEU A 48 16.62 -0.33 -0.91
N PRO A 49 17.05 0.92 -0.69
CA PRO A 49 18.17 1.32 0.15
C PRO A 49 17.94 0.97 1.64
N GLU A 50 19.04 0.78 2.39
CA GLU A 50 18.95 0.49 3.81
C GLU A 50 18.19 1.61 4.54
N GLY A 51 17.28 1.23 5.43
CA GLY A 51 16.45 2.19 6.15
C GLY A 51 15.27 2.75 5.36
N ALA A 52 14.99 2.27 4.14
CA ALA A 52 13.74 2.60 3.43
C ALA A 52 12.49 2.02 4.12
N LEU A 53 12.56 0.73 4.50
CA LEU A 53 11.47 0.01 5.15
C LEU A 53 11.86 -0.45 6.56
N GLN A 54 10.86 -0.55 7.44
CA GLN A 54 11.04 -1.17 8.74
C GLN A 54 11.20 -2.69 8.59
N LEU A 55 12.33 -3.21 9.08
CA LEU A 55 12.61 -4.65 9.11
C LEU A 55 11.89 -5.36 10.26
N GLY A 56 11.63 -6.65 10.09
CA GLY A 56 11.01 -7.50 11.10
C GLY A 56 9.54 -7.82 10.81
N GLU A 57 8.84 -8.29 11.84
CA GLU A 57 7.42 -8.61 11.74
C GLU A 57 6.60 -7.33 11.66
N VAL A 58 5.73 -7.26 10.65
CA VAL A 58 4.82 -6.14 10.47
C VAL A 58 3.54 -6.41 11.27
N SER A 59 3.03 -5.38 11.94
CA SER A 59 1.81 -5.46 12.74
C SER A 59 0.54 -5.67 11.92
N THR A 60 0.57 -5.32 10.64
CA THR A 60 -0.51 -5.49 9.67
C THR A 60 -0.51 -6.92 9.09
N ARG A 61 -1.65 -7.29 8.49
CA ARG A 61 -1.81 -8.56 7.78
C ARG A 61 -1.80 -8.34 6.27
N TRP A 62 -1.33 -9.33 5.54
CA TRP A 62 -1.69 -9.48 4.13
C TRP A 62 -3.03 -10.20 4.04
N MET A 63 -3.79 -9.93 2.99
CA MET A 63 -5.09 -10.54 2.74
C MET A 63 -5.32 -10.69 1.24
N LEU A 64 -5.93 -11.79 0.81
CA LEU A 64 -6.42 -11.91 -0.56
C LEU A 64 -7.78 -11.22 -0.74
N SER A 65 -8.04 -10.60 -1.88
CA SER A 65 -9.27 -9.85 -2.15
C SER A 65 -9.88 -10.18 -3.52
N GLU A 66 -11.20 -10.04 -3.61
CA GLU A 66 -11.99 -10.14 -4.85
C GLU A 66 -12.05 -8.83 -5.64
N ASP A 67 -12.11 -7.69 -4.94
CA ASP A 67 -12.33 -6.38 -5.51
C ASP A 67 -11.27 -5.38 -5.00
N PRO A 68 -10.66 -4.56 -5.87
CA PRO A 68 -9.78 -3.48 -5.45
C PRO A 68 -10.49 -2.28 -4.81
N GLU A 69 -11.78 -2.07 -5.08
CA GLU A 69 -12.54 -0.86 -4.71
C GLU A 69 -13.83 -1.13 -3.91
N ASP A 70 -14.32 -2.38 -3.83
CA ASP A 70 -15.56 -2.70 -3.10
C ASP A 70 -15.30 -3.54 -1.82
N ARG A 71 -15.57 -2.94 -0.64
CA ARG A 71 -15.74 -3.67 0.63
C ARG A 71 -17.20 -4.11 0.82
N LYS A 72 -17.94 -4.37 -0.26
CA LYS A 72 -19.19 -5.10 -0.13
C LYS A 72 -18.86 -6.54 0.17
N ASP A 73 -19.06 -6.90 1.43
CA ASP A 73 -19.31 -8.24 1.92
C ASP A 73 -20.44 -8.86 1.08
N SER A 74 -20.12 -9.27 -0.14
CA SER A 74 -21.01 -10.00 -1.01
C SER A 74 -21.13 -11.37 -0.36
N LEU A 75 -22.32 -11.68 0.13
CA LEU A 75 -22.69 -12.93 0.76
C LEU A 75 -22.06 -14.10 -0.02
N TRP A 76 -20.95 -14.63 0.48
CA TRP A 76 -20.32 -15.81 -0.09
C TRP A 76 -21.25 -16.99 0.20
N ILE A 77 -22.02 -17.41 -0.80
CA ILE A 77 -22.78 -18.65 -0.72
C ILE A 77 -21.80 -19.80 -0.96
N TRP A 78 -21.27 -20.33 0.13
CA TRP A 78 -20.44 -21.54 0.18
C TRP A 78 -21.14 -22.69 -0.56
N GLY A 79 -20.81 -22.90 -1.84
CA GLY A 79 -21.36 -23.99 -2.66
C GLY A 79 -21.76 -23.65 -4.10
N LEU A 80 -21.74 -22.39 -4.52
CA LEU A 80 -22.12 -21.99 -5.89
C LEU A 80 -20.94 -21.75 -6.84
N PHE A 81 -19.75 -21.48 -6.31
CA PHE A 81 -18.52 -21.33 -7.08
C PHE A 81 -17.53 -22.42 -6.68
N LYS A 82 -16.87 -23.01 -7.68
CA LYS A 82 -16.02 -24.20 -7.47
C LYS A 82 -14.81 -23.87 -6.59
N GLU A 83 -14.31 -22.63 -6.62
CA GLU A 83 -13.30 -22.09 -5.71
C GLU A 83 -13.46 -20.56 -5.60
N PRO A 84 -13.29 -19.96 -4.42
CA PRO A 84 -13.24 -18.51 -4.26
C PRO A 84 -11.99 -17.96 -4.96
N LEU A 85 -12.18 -17.18 -6.03
CA LEU A 85 -11.06 -16.58 -6.75
C LEU A 85 -10.73 -15.24 -6.12
N TYR A 86 -9.57 -15.14 -5.50
CA TYR A 86 -9.04 -13.87 -5.04
C TYR A 86 -7.96 -13.37 -6.00
N PRO A 87 -8.31 -12.56 -7.02
CA PRO A 87 -7.36 -12.06 -8.01
C PRO A 87 -6.37 -11.02 -7.46
N PHE A 88 -6.50 -10.59 -6.20
CA PHE A 88 -5.62 -9.58 -5.62
C PHE A 88 -5.02 -10.04 -4.29
N ILE A 89 -3.79 -9.60 -4.00
CA ILE A 89 -3.20 -9.58 -2.67
C ILE A 89 -3.07 -8.13 -2.21
N LEU A 90 -3.51 -7.88 -0.98
CA LEU A 90 -3.46 -6.59 -0.31
C LEU A 90 -2.53 -6.70 0.89
N PHE A 91 -1.56 -5.81 1.02
CA PHE A 91 -0.68 -5.77 2.19
C PHE A 91 -0.13 -4.39 2.45
N GLN A 92 0.44 -4.20 3.64
CA GLN A 92 1.00 -2.92 4.06
C GLN A 92 2.43 -3.11 4.57
N VAL A 93 3.33 -2.23 4.15
CA VAL A 93 4.74 -2.25 4.56
C VAL A 93 5.09 -0.91 5.22
N PRO A 94 5.69 -0.89 6.42
CA PRO A 94 6.07 0.36 7.06
C PRO A 94 7.29 0.97 6.36
N CYS A 95 7.11 2.17 5.83
CA CYS A 95 8.14 3.02 5.25
C CYS A 95 8.67 3.99 6.29
N LEU A 96 9.99 4.11 6.40
CA LEU A 96 10.65 5.05 7.31
C LEU A 96 10.89 6.43 6.67
N GLY A 97 10.33 6.63 5.47
CA GLY A 97 10.45 7.82 4.66
C GLY A 97 11.41 7.63 3.49
N LEU A 98 11.11 8.24 2.34
CA LEU A 98 11.92 8.16 1.14
C LEU A 98 12.16 9.55 0.58
N GLU A 99 13.41 9.84 0.23
CA GLU A 99 13.76 11.04 -0.53
C GLU A 99 13.72 10.71 -2.02
N LEU A 100 13.02 11.54 -2.78
CA LEU A 100 12.91 11.42 -4.22
C LEU A 100 14.03 12.25 -4.88
N PRO A 101 14.62 11.79 -6.00
CA PRO A 101 15.65 12.53 -6.73
C PRO A 101 15.28 13.97 -7.11
N ASN A 102 13.99 14.27 -7.25
CA ASN A 102 13.46 15.60 -7.55
C ASN A 102 13.33 16.52 -6.32
N GLY A 103 13.84 16.10 -5.15
CA GLY A 103 13.70 16.82 -3.88
C GLY A 103 12.35 16.64 -3.18
N GLY A 104 11.44 15.84 -3.76
CA GLY A 104 10.23 15.40 -3.10
C GLY A 104 10.51 14.39 -1.98
N ARG A 105 9.52 14.17 -1.10
CA ARG A 105 9.65 13.21 -0.01
C ARG A 105 8.37 12.42 0.20
N ILE A 106 8.50 11.10 0.34
CA ILE A 106 7.46 10.24 0.90
C ILE A 106 7.66 10.23 2.42
N PRO A 107 6.70 10.67 3.23
CA PRO A 107 6.84 10.70 4.68
C PRO A 107 6.87 9.29 5.28
N PRO A 108 7.42 9.11 6.49
CA PRO A 108 7.29 7.87 7.23
C PRO A 108 5.81 7.50 7.42
N GLY A 109 5.46 6.24 7.20
CA GLY A 109 4.07 5.79 7.20
C GLY A 109 3.90 4.39 6.64
N LEU A 110 2.65 4.03 6.32
CA LEU A 110 2.32 2.74 5.71
C LEU A 110 2.22 2.91 4.19
N LEU A 111 2.98 2.10 3.45
CA LEU A 111 2.77 1.89 2.03
C LEU A 111 1.76 0.76 1.87
N TYR A 112 0.67 1.06 1.18
CA TYR A 112 -0.38 0.12 0.84
C TYR A 112 -0.08 -0.45 -0.54
N VAL A 113 0.06 -1.77 -0.62
CA VAL A 113 0.34 -2.48 -1.86
C VAL A 113 -0.88 -3.32 -2.21
N GLN A 114 -1.31 -3.18 -3.46
CA GLN A 114 -2.29 -4.02 -4.10
C GLN A 114 -1.67 -4.61 -5.35
N ALA A 115 -1.52 -5.93 -5.38
CA ALA A 115 -0.93 -6.62 -6.51
C ALA A 115 -1.83 -7.75 -7.02
N GLU A 116 -1.63 -8.14 -8.27
CA GLU A 116 -2.31 -9.31 -8.82
C GLU A 116 -1.88 -10.58 -8.07
N HIS A 117 -2.84 -11.46 -7.79
CA HIS A 117 -2.63 -12.78 -7.26
C HIS A 117 -3.26 -13.80 -8.23
N ARG A 118 -2.47 -14.79 -8.64
CA ARG A 118 -2.92 -15.90 -9.48
C ARG A 118 -2.47 -17.21 -8.84
N ARG A 119 -3.39 -18.15 -8.69
CA ARG A 119 -3.07 -19.52 -8.27
C ARG A 119 -3.23 -20.45 -9.46
N HIS A 120 -2.17 -21.19 -9.78
CA HIS A 120 -2.20 -22.22 -10.82
C HIS A 120 -2.00 -23.61 -10.20
N PRO A 121 -2.81 -24.62 -10.56
CA PRO A 121 -2.73 -25.96 -9.96
C PRO A 121 -1.36 -26.63 -10.07
N THR A 122 -0.59 -26.35 -11.12
CA THR A 122 0.74 -26.95 -11.37
C THR A 122 1.91 -26.00 -11.16
N GLU A 123 1.69 -24.69 -11.20
CA GLU A 123 2.76 -23.68 -11.16
C GLU A 123 2.79 -22.92 -9.82
N GLY A 124 1.92 -23.28 -8.88
CA GLY A 124 1.87 -22.68 -7.55
C GLY A 124 1.22 -21.29 -7.54
N VAL A 125 1.63 -20.47 -6.58
CA VAL A 125 1.14 -19.09 -6.40
C VAL A 125 2.05 -18.13 -7.14
N ARG A 126 1.46 -17.24 -7.94
CA ARG A 126 2.17 -16.15 -8.62
C ARG A 126 1.57 -14.81 -8.25
N LEU A 127 2.46 -13.87 -7.98
CA LEU A 127 2.13 -12.47 -7.74
C LEU A 127 2.55 -11.64 -8.96
N GLY A 128 1.64 -10.81 -9.45
CA GLY A 128 1.89 -9.93 -10.59
C GLY A 128 2.27 -8.51 -10.16
N ASP A 129 2.33 -7.61 -11.15
CA ASP A 129 2.55 -6.19 -10.89
C ASP A 129 1.40 -5.62 -10.04
N GLY A 130 1.70 -4.53 -9.32
CA GLY A 130 0.76 -3.92 -8.40
C GLY A 130 0.93 -2.41 -8.28
N LYS A 131 -0.03 -1.79 -7.60
CA LYS A 131 -0.02 -0.36 -7.26
C LYS A 131 0.44 -0.17 -5.83
N VAL A 132 1.16 0.93 -5.59
CA VAL A 132 1.58 1.38 -4.27
C VAL A 132 0.94 2.72 -3.99
N SER A 133 0.28 2.84 -2.85
CA SER A 133 -0.29 4.08 -2.36
C SER A 133 0.17 4.37 -0.94
N TYR A 134 0.09 5.62 -0.52
CA TYR A 134 0.30 6.04 0.85
C TYR A 134 -0.90 6.85 1.31
N ARG A 135 -1.20 6.81 2.61
CA ARG A 135 -2.25 7.64 3.21
C ARG A 135 -1.61 8.74 4.04
N VAL A 136 -1.96 9.98 3.73
CA VAL A 136 -1.56 11.13 4.55
C VAL A 136 -2.73 11.51 5.43
N ALA A 137 -2.63 11.26 6.74
CA ALA A 137 -3.53 11.87 7.70
C ALA A 137 -3.14 13.35 7.85
N GLN A 138 -3.74 14.22 7.03
CA GLN A 138 -3.64 15.67 7.24
C GLN A 138 -4.83 16.13 8.08
N SER A 139 -4.55 16.60 9.30
CA SER A 139 -5.49 17.40 10.09
C SER A 139 -5.42 18.84 9.57
N LEU A 140 -6.37 19.23 8.73
CA LEU A 140 -6.50 20.63 8.33
C LEU A 140 -7.26 21.37 9.44
N SER A 141 -6.56 22.21 10.22
CA SER A 141 -7.22 23.15 11.14
C SER A 141 -7.73 24.33 10.33
N ALA A 142 -9.00 24.29 9.92
CA ALA A 142 -9.67 25.43 9.30
C ALA A 142 -9.99 26.47 10.37
N ASP A 143 -9.03 27.35 10.67
CA ASP A 143 -9.23 28.45 11.62
C ASP A 143 -9.95 29.62 10.93
N LEU A 144 -11.21 29.37 10.57
CA LEU A 144 -12.21 30.38 10.23
C LEU A 144 -13.57 29.75 10.60
N VAL A 145 -14.00 30.01 11.83
CA VAL A 145 -15.32 29.69 12.38
C VAL A 145 -15.52 28.26 12.93
N GLY A 146 -14.55 27.73 13.70
CA GLY A 146 -14.82 26.77 14.79
C GLY A 146 -15.66 25.53 14.46
N LEU A 147 -15.53 24.95 13.26
CA LEU A 147 -16.26 23.77 12.84
C LEU A 147 -15.32 22.73 12.23
N SER A 148 -15.21 21.61 12.93
CA SER A 148 -14.81 20.27 12.47
C SER A 148 -13.35 20.07 12.03
N ASP A 149 -12.59 19.33 12.84
CA ASP A 149 -11.37 18.66 12.39
C ASP A 149 -11.72 17.67 11.27
N PHE A 150 -11.33 17.96 10.03
CA PHE A 150 -11.48 17.05 8.91
C PHE A 150 -10.15 16.33 8.68
N THR A 151 -10.13 15.01 8.87
CA THR A 151 -8.98 14.17 8.52
C THR A 151 -9.18 13.68 7.10
N TYR A 152 -8.42 14.22 6.15
CA TYR A 152 -8.36 13.69 4.79
C TYR A 152 -7.61 12.34 4.83
N ASN A 153 -8.21 11.28 4.31
CA ASN A 153 -7.70 9.90 4.42
C ASN A 153 -7.63 9.17 3.06
N GLU A 154 -7.80 9.89 1.95
CA GLU A 154 -7.80 9.24 0.63
C GLU A 154 -6.39 8.70 0.30
N PRO A 155 -6.30 7.44 -0.19
CA PRO A 155 -5.03 6.88 -0.62
C PRO A 155 -4.50 7.66 -1.83
N ILE A 156 -3.27 8.15 -1.73
CA ILE A 156 -2.58 8.81 -2.83
C ILE A 156 -1.68 7.77 -3.49
N GLU A 157 -1.92 7.45 -4.77
CA GLU A 157 -1.05 6.58 -5.55
C GLU A 157 0.35 7.22 -5.66
N CYS A 158 1.40 6.47 -5.29
CA CYS A 158 2.77 6.97 -5.26
C CYS A 158 3.78 6.06 -5.97
N GLY A 159 3.33 4.99 -6.60
CA GLY A 159 4.20 4.14 -7.40
C GLY A 159 3.58 2.80 -7.78
N THR A 160 4.43 1.94 -8.30
CA THR A 160 4.11 0.56 -8.69
C THR A 160 5.00 -0.42 -7.95
N SER A 161 4.55 -1.67 -7.88
CA SER A 161 5.30 -2.79 -7.30
C SER A 161 5.41 -3.92 -8.33
N ARG A 162 6.51 -4.67 -8.24
CA ARG A 162 6.74 -5.88 -9.02
C ARG A 162 7.38 -6.93 -8.11
N PHE A 163 6.96 -8.18 -8.26
CA PHE A 163 7.59 -9.31 -7.59
C PHE A 163 8.68 -9.90 -8.50
N LEU A 164 9.90 -9.96 -7.98
CA LEU A 164 11.07 -10.41 -8.73
C LEU A 164 11.28 -11.93 -8.67
N ASP A 165 10.72 -12.58 -7.67
CA ASP A 165 10.75 -14.03 -7.49
C ASP A 165 9.36 -14.50 -7.04
N THR A 166 8.76 -15.39 -7.83
CA THR A 166 7.48 -16.04 -7.53
C THR A 166 7.66 -17.54 -7.79
N ALA A 167 8.55 -18.14 -7.02
CA ALA A 167 8.84 -19.57 -7.05
C ALA A 167 8.05 -20.33 -5.96
#